data_AF-A0A0T7BQ86-F1
#
_entry.id   AF-A0A0T7BQ86-F1
#
_cell.length_a   1.000
_cell.length_b   1.000
_cell.length_c   1.000
_cell.angle_alpha   90.00
_cell.angle_beta   90.00
_cell.angle_gamma   90.00
#
_symmetry.space_group_name_H-M   'P 1'
#
loop_
_entity.id
_entity.type
_entity.pdbx_description
1 polymer ?
#
loop_
_entity_poly.entity_id
_entity_poly.type
_entity_poly.pdbx_seq_one_letter_code
_entity_poly.pdbx_strand_id
1 'polypeptide(L)'
;MPITNPSAQINFPSASSAVQISNSLSTTQSVLCAANSNRRGLTIFNTSSSTIFIDYSNTVTTSDYAFSLIAGAFYEMPMPIYTGALHAILSSGTASIEVREFS
;
A
#
# COMPACT_ATOMS: atom_id res chain seq x y z
N MET A 1 -39.57 9.28 -27.95
CA MET A 1 -38.37 8.48 -27.62
C MET A 1 -38.14 8.62 -26.13
N PRO A 2 -38.07 7.53 -25.34
CA PRO A 2 -37.75 7.66 -23.94
C PRO A 2 -36.27 8.03 -23.81
N ILE A 3 -36.00 9.15 -23.14
CA ILE A 3 -34.66 9.56 -22.71
C ILE A 3 -34.33 8.86 -21.38
N THR A 4 -34.04 7.56 -21.42
CA THR A 4 -33.47 6.91 -20.25
C THR A 4 -31.99 7.27 -20.21
N ASN A 5 -31.61 8.20 -19.33
CA ASN A 5 -30.23 8.33 -18.88
C ASN A 5 -29.99 7.16 -17.91
N PRO A 6 -29.28 6.08 -18.29
CA PRO A 6 -28.93 5.06 -17.32
C PRO A 6 -28.12 5.77 -16.22
N SER A 7 -28.59 5.71 -14.98
CA SER A 7 -27.84 6.22 -13.85
C SER A 7 -26.47 5.58 -13.87
N ALA A 8 -25.39 6.36 -13.94
CA ALA A 8 -24.04 5.83 -13.87
C ALA A 8 -23.90 5.07 -12.54
N GLN A 9 -23.87 3.74 -12.61
CA GLN A 9 -23.74 2.91 -11.42
C GLN A 9 -22.29 3.00 -10.95
N ILE A 10 -22.04 3.83 -9.94
CA ILE A 10 -20.71 3.94 -9.32
C ILE A 10 -20.50 2.69 -8.46
N ASN A 11 -19.86 1.67 -9.03
CA ASN A 11 -19.53 0.46 -8.31
C ASN A 11 -18.31 0.71 -7.41
N PHE A 12 -18.55 0.90 -6.12
CA PHE A 12 -17.47 0.97 -5.14
C PHE A 12 -16.90 -0.44 -4.91
N PRO A 13 -15.58 -0.63 -4.94
CA PRO A 13 -14.99 -1.92 -4.63
C PRO A 13 -15.34 -2.30 -3.18
N SER A 14 -16.03 -3.42 -3.01
CA SER A 14 -16.19 -4.08 -1.71
C SER A 14 -15.15 -5.19 -1.57
N ALA A 15 -14.67 -5.40 -0.36
CA ALA A 15 -13.80 -6.51 -0.01
C ALA A 15 -14.52 -7.40 1.01
N SER A 16 -14.27 -8.70 0.93
CA SER A 16 -14.86 -9.69 1.87
C SER A 16 -13.81 -10.33 2.76
N SER A 17 -12.54 -10.07 2.49
CA SER A 17 -11.39 -10.62 3.18
C SER A 17 -10.36 -9.53 3.48
N ALA A 18 -9.66 -9.68 4.60
CA ALA A 18 -8.52 -8.85 4.97
C ALA A 18 -7.38 -9.77 5.44
N VAL A 19 -6.20 -9.64 4.83
CA VAL A 19 -5.03 -10.48 5.12
C VAL A 19 -3.89 -9.64 5.65
N GLN A 20 -3.25 -10.09 6.73
CA GLN A 20 -1.98 -9.53 7.19
C GLN A 20 -0.85 -9.96 6.27
N ILE A 21 -0.11 -8.98 5.75
CA ILE A 21 1.11 -9.25 4.99
C ILE A 21 2.28 -9.22 5.97
N SER A 22 2.95 -10.36 6.12
CA SER A 22 4.19 -10.44 6.88
C SER A 22 5.35 -9.87 6.05
N ASN A 23 6.06 -8.90 6.61
CA ASN A 23 7.20 -8.28 5.95
C ASN A 23 8.34 -8.04 6.93
N SER A 24 9.55 -7.99 6.40
CA SER A 24 10.76 -7.56 7.11
C SER A 24 11.42 -6.49 6.26
N LEU A 25 11.47 -5.27 6.77
CA LEU A 25 12.12 -4.14 6.11
C LEU A 25 13.49 -3.90 6.73
N SER A 26 14.38 -3.38 5.90
CA SER A 26 15.72 -2.95 6.29
C SER A 26 16.08 -1.68 5.53
N THR A 27 17.31 -1.20 5.67
CA THR A 27 17.86 -0.14 4.81
C THR A 27 18.07 -0.57 3.36
N THR A 28 17.95 -1.87 3.06
CA THR A 28 17.94 -2.43 1.70
C THR A 28 16.51 -2.61 1.22
N GLN A 29 16.28 -2.25 -0.04
CA GLN A 29 14.99 -2.35 -0.71
C GLN A 29 14.45 -3.79 -0.68
N SER A 30 13.19 -3.92 -0.27
CA SER A 30 12.46 -5.18 -0.20
C SER A 30 11.02 -4.98 -0.69
N VAL A 31 10.38 -6.06 -1.11
CA VAL A 31 8.95 -6.06 -1.44
C VAL A 31 8.17 -5.95 -0.14
N LEU A 32 7.46 -4.84 0.05
CA LEU A 32 6.54 -4.64 1.17
C LEU A 32 5.25 -5.43 0.96
N CYS A 33 4.75 -5.41 -0.27
CA CYS A 33 3.50 -6.04 -0.66
C CYS A 33 3.62 -6.53 -2.10
N ALA A 34 3.40 -7.82 -2.33
CA ALA A 34 3.49 -8.40 -3.68
C ALA A 34 2.38 -7.84 -4.59
N ALA A 35 2.52 -7.97 -5.92
CA ALA A 35 1.43 -7.60 -6.81
C ALA A 35 0.21 -8.52 -6.62
N ASN A 36 -0.99 -7.94 -6.51
CA ASN A 36 -2.24 -8.67 -6.44
C ASN A 36 -3.31 -7.99 -7.31
N SER A 37 -3.71 -8.67 -8.40
CA SER A 37 -4.74 -8.20 -9.32
C SER A 37 -6.13 -8.07 -8.68
N ASN A 38 -6.37 -8.79 -7.58
CA ASN A 38 -7.62 -8.79 -6.84
C ASN A 38 -7.63 -7.78 -5.69
N ARG A 39 -6.57 -6.97 -5.53
CA ARG A 39 -6.52 -5.97 -4.45
C ARG A 39 -7.67 -4.97 -4.59
N ARG A 40 -8.47 -4.86 -3.53
CA ARG A 40 -9.59 -3.92 -3.36
C ARG A 40 -9.23 -2.77 -2.42
N GLY A 41 -8.14 -2.89 -1.65
CA GLY A 41 -7.62 -1.86 -0.76
C GLY A 41 -6.34 -2.29 -0.06
N LEU A 42 -5.64 -1.33 0.55
CA LEU A 42 -4.43 -1.59 1.34
C LEU A 42 -4.32 -0.54 2.44
N THR A 43 -4.00 -0.98 3.65
CA THR A 43 -3.59 -0.11 4.75
C THR A 43 -2.20 -0.48 5.23
N ILE A 44 -1.41 0.54 5.53
CA ILE A 44 -0.03 0.43 6.01
C ILE A 44 0.06 1.24 7.28
N PHE A 45 0.54 0.65 8.37
CA PHE A 45 0.78 1.32 9.63
C PHE A 45 2.22 1.12 10.09
N ASN A 46 2.92 2.24 10.31
CA ASN A 46 4.28 2.23 10.80
C ASN A 46 4.31 2.06 12.32
N THR A 47 4.38 0.82 12.78
CA THR A 47 4.59 0.46 14.19
C THR A 47 6.04 0.62 14.66
N SER A 48 6.97 0.90 13.75
CA SER A 48 8.40 1.00 14.05
C SER A 48 8.80 2.41 14.52
N SER A 49 10.02 2.54 15.03
CA SER A 49 10.62 3.82 15.43
C SER A 49 11.35 4.54 14.29
N SER A 50 11.49 3.91 13.13
CA SER A 50 12.19 4.44 11.96
C SER A 50 11.21 4.96 10.91
N THR A 51 11.64 5.92 10.09
CA THR A 51 10.84 6.38 8.94
C THR A 51 10.92 5.34 7.83
N ILE A 52 9.76 5.03 7.22
CA ILE A 52 9.68 4.11 6.08
C ILE A 52 9.54 4.95 4.82
N PHE A 53 10.27 4.60 3.77
CA PHE A 53 10.11 5.15 2.42
C PHE A 53 9.53 4.06 1.52
N ILE A 54 8.48 4.40 0.78
CA ILE A 54 7.69 3.44 -0.01
C ILE A 54 7.57 3.97 -1.44
N ASP A 55 7.67 3.06 -2.40
CA ASP A 55 7.44 3.34 -3.82
C ASP A 55 6.67 2.22 -4.51
N TYR A 56 6.00 2.59 -5.60
CA TYR A 56 5.33 1.71 -6.55
C TYR A 56 6.31 1.12 -7.58
N SER A 57 7.52 1.69 -7.67
CA SER A 57 8.61 1.18 -8.49
C SER A 57 9.44 0.14 -7.74
N ASN A 58 10.26 -0.60 -8.49
CA ASN A 58 11.22 -1.55 -7.92
C ASN A 58 12.47 -0.88 -7.34
N THR A 59 12.60 0.44 -7.42
CA THR A 59 13.80 1.17 -6.97
C THR A 59 13.38 2.21 -5.96
N VAL A 60 13.63 1.94 -4.68
CA VAL A 60 13.31 2.85 -3.57
C VAL A 60 14.61 3.28 -2.93
N THR A 61 14.79 4.58 -2.74
CA THR A 61 15.91 5.14 -2.00
C THR A 61 15.40 6.18 -0.99
N THR A 62 16.29 6.68 -0.13
CA THR A 62 15.94 7.76 0.83
C THR A 62 15.78 9.13 0.16
N SER A 63 16.04 9.23 -1.15
CA SER A 63 15.95 10.46 -1.92
C SER A 63 15.00 10.37 -3.11
N ASP A 64 14.59 9.15 -3.49
CA ASP A 64 13.63 8.86 -4.55
C ASP A 64 12.65 7.81 -4.05
N TYR A 65 11.44 8.28 -3.74
CA TYR A 65 10.33 7.52 -3.16
C TYR A 65 9.01 8.25 -3.41
N ALA A 66 7.90 7.50 -3.48
CA ALA A 66 6.58 8.08 -3.68
C ALA A 66 6.03 8.77 -2.42
N PHE A 67 6.19 8.14 -1.26
CA PHE A 67 5.79 8.71 0.02
C PHE A 67 6.59 8.11 1.19
N SER A 68 6.59 8.82 2.32
CA SER A 68 7.23 8.35 3.55
C SER A 68 6.25 8.34 4.72
N LEU A 69 6.48 7.40 5.64
CA LEU A 69 5.71 7.24 6.87
C LEU A 69 6.64 7.37 8.07
N ILE A 70 6.48 8.45 8.83
CA ILE A 70 7.13 8.60 10.13
C ILE A 70 6.60 7.55 11.13
N ALA A 71 7.31 7.36 12.23
CA ALA A 71 6.88 6.46 13.31
C ALA A 71 5.45 6.80 13.77
N GLY A 72 4.57 5.80 13.84
CA GLY A 72 3.17 5.96 14.24
C GLY A 72 2.24 6.54 13.17
N ALA A 73 2.72 6.82 11.96
CA ALA A 73 1.86 7.23 10.85
C ALA A 73 1.18 6.02 10.17
N PHE A 74 0.04 6.27 9.53
CA PHE A 74 -0.67 5.32 8.70
C PHE A 74 -0.89 5.85 7.29
N TYR A 75 -1.10 4.95 6.35
CA TYR A 75 -1.48 5.23 4.98
C TYR A 75 -2.59 4.29 4.53
N GLU A 76 -3.58 4.85 3.85
CA GLU A 76 -4.64 4.11 3.18
C GLU A 76 -4.58 4.38 1.68
N MET A 77 -4.61 3.32 0.88
CA MET A 77 -4.48 3.43 -0.57
C MET A 77 -5.72 4.10 -1.18
N PRO A 78 -5.56 5.24 -1.90
CA PRO A 78 -6.66 5.93 -2.54
C PRO A 78 -7.15 5.17 -3.79
N MET A 79 -8.39 5.43 -4.19
CA MET A 79 -8.90 4.97 -5.48
C MET A 79 -8.37 5.83 -6.64
N PRO A 80 -8.01 5.25 -7.80
CA PRO A 80 -8.05 3.83 -8.15
C PRO A 80 -6.98 3.00 -7.44
N ILE A 81 -7.36 1.77 -7.04
CA ILE A 81 -6.50 0.89 -6.23
C ILE A 81 -5.34 0.35 -7.08
N TYR A 82 -4.11 0.58 -6.62
CA TYR A 82 -2.91 0.06 -7.26
C TYR A 82 -2.70 -1.43 -6.94
N THR A 83 -2.67 -2.26 -7.98
CA THR A 83 -2.57 -3.73 -7.88
C THR A 83 -1.14 -4.26 -8.05
N GLY A 84 -0.18 -3.40 -8.38
CA GLY A 84 1.22 -3.80 -8.51
C GLY A 84 1.91 -4.04 -7.16
N ALA A 85 3.19 -4.39 -7.21
CA ALA A 85 4.00 -4.58 -6.02
C ALA A 85 4.39 -3.22 -5.42
N LEU A 86 4.45 -3.17 -4.09
CA LEU A 86 4.99 -2.04 -3.36
C LEU A 86 6.34 -2.44 -2.80
N HIS A 87 7.30 -1.55 -2.92
CA HIS A 87 8.64 -1.71 -2.39
C HIS A 87 8.88 -0.69 -1.29
N ALA A 88 9.68 -1.05 -0.29
CA ALA A 88 9.99 -0.15 0.80
C ALA A 88 11.40 -0.36 1.35
N ILE A 89 11.90 0.71 2.00
CA ILE A 89 13.11 0.73 2.83
C ILE A 89 12.83 1.45 4.15
N LEU A 90 13.67 1.17 5.14
CA LEU A 90 13.74 1.96 6.37
C LEU A 90 14.87 2.98 6.29
N SER A 91 14.68 4.11 6.98
CA SER A 91 15.76 5.09 7.21
C SER A 91 16.97 4.48 7.93
N SER A 92 16.72 3.52 8.82
CA SER A 92 17.74 2.85 9.62
C SER A 92 17.20 1.58 10.28
N GLY A 93 18.10 0.62 10.53
CA GLY A 93 17.79 -0.62 11.25
C GLY A 93 16.94 -1.61 10.44
N THR A 94 16.26 -2.49 11.17
CA THR A 94 15.35 -3.51 10.64
C THR A 94 14.08 -3.54 11.46
N ALA A 95 12.93 -3.62 10.82
CA ALA A 95 11.64 -3.70 11.50
C ALA A 95 10.60 -4.41 10.63
N SER A 96 9.61 -5.00 11.29
CA SER A 96 8.35 -5.40 10.67
C SER A 96 7.31 -4.31 10.92
N ILE A 97 6.41 -4.12 9.96
CA ILE A 97 5.34 -3.12 10.05
C ILE A 97 4.00 -3.80 9.83
N GLU A 98 2.91 -3.12 10.17
CA GLU A 98 1.57 -3.68 10.02
C GLU A 98 1.00 -3.31 8.66
N VAL A 99 0.82 -4.31 7.80
CA VAL A 99 0.18 -4.16 6.49
C VAL A 99 -1.06 -5.04 6.44
N ARG A 100 -2.18 -4.49 5.98
CA ARG A 100 -3.41 -5.24 5.69
C ARG A 100 -3.83 -5.00 4.26
N GLU A 101 -4.05 -6.08 3.55
CA GLU A 101 -4.58 -6.06 2.19
C GLU A 101 -6.02 -6.56 2.18
N PHE A 102 -6.86 -5.88 1.41
CA PHE A 102 -8.27 -6.21 1.23
C PHE A 102 -8.50 -6.80 -0.16
N SER A 103 -9.23 -7.91 -0.23
CA SER A 103 -9.65 -8.59 -1.46
C SER A 103 -11.10 -9.07 -1.43
#